data_AF-A0A7D4Y2U9-F1
#
_entry.id   AF-A0A7D4Y2U9-F1
#
_cell.length_a   1.000
_cell.length_b   1.000
_cell.length_c   1.000
_cell.angle_alpha   90.00
_cell.angle_beta   90.00
_cell.angle_gamma   90.00
#
_symmetry.space_group_name_H-M   'P 1'
#
loop_
_entity.id
_entity.type
_entity.pdbx_description
1 polymer ?
#
loop_
_entity_poly.entity_id
_entity_poly.type
_entity_poly.pdbx_seq_one_letter_code
_entity_poly.pdbx_strand_id
1 'polypeptide(L)'
;MVTRPELKEDANYVNGLAASVLFVVLVAVFLTSSFGEPAGFAEDASLVAGIGYALMDLQSASAVAVEGFLMTFEIAGLVLVVATVAAVTLASRETEGSYVTALTDGGSGESSEEVED
;
A
#
# COMPACT_ATOMS: atom_id res chain seq x y z
N MET A 1 18.13 -29.80 11.99
CA MET A 1 19.14 -29.52 10.94
C MET A 1 18.45 -28.68 9.89
N VAL A 2 19.00 -27.51 9.52
CA VAL A 2 18.42 -26.66 8.49
C VAL A 2 19.04 -27.02 7.13
N THR A 3 18.19 -27.33 6.16
CA THR A 3 18.62 -27.64 4.79
C THR A 3 19.25 -26.41 4.16
N ARG A 4 20.35 -26.61 3.42
CA ARG A 4 21.08 -25.53 2.74
C ARG A 4 20.18 -24.93 1.64
N PRO A 5 20.11 -23.60 1.49
CA PRO A 5 19.38 -22.99 0.38
C PRO A 5 20.04 -23.40 -0.95
N GLU A 6 19.30 -24.13 -1.78
CA GLU A 6 19.69 -24.50 -3.14
C GLU A 6 19.12 -23.47 -4.12
N LEU A 7 19.94 -23.05 -5.09
CA LEU A 7 19.50 -22.15 -6.15
C LEU A 7 18.55 -22.94 -7.06
N LYS A 8 17.40 -22.35 -7.41
CA LYS A 8 16.49 -22.95 -8.41
C LYS A 8 17.17 -22.92 -9.77
N GLU A 9 17.71 -24.06 -10.19
CA GLU A 9 18.40 -24.23 -11.48
C GLU A 9 17.42 -24.20 -12.68
N ASP A 10 16.14 -24.50 -12.43
CA ASP A 10 15.05 -24.45 -13.43
C ASP A 10 14.47 -23.04 -13.61
N ALA A 11 15.32 -22.03 -13.74
CA ALA A 11 14.88 -20.65 -13.90
C ALA A 11 14.20 -20.46 -15.28
N ASN A 12 12.99 -19.91 -15.27
CA ASN A 12 12.24 -19.64 -16.50
C ASN A 12 12.75 -18.35 -17.17
N TYR A 13 13.78 -18.47 -18.00
CA TYR A 13 14.44 -17.34 -18.68
C TYR A 13 13.49 -16.51 -19.56
N VAL A 14 12.37 -17.08 -19.99
CA VAL A 14 11.33 -16.40 -20.76
C VAL A 14 10.74 -15.22 -19.97
N ASN A 15 10.49 -15.39 -18.67
CA ASN A 15 9.95 -14.33 -17.83
C ASN A 15 10.96 -13.20 -17.61
N GLY A 16 12.24 -13.56 -17.42
CA GLY A 16 13.33 -12.58 -17.31
C GLY A 16 13.50 -11.77 -18.60
N LEU A 17 13.44 -12.45 -19.75
CA LEU A 17 13.48 -11.80 -21.05
C LEU A 17 12.27 -10.88 -21.26
N ALA A 18 11.06 -11.34 -20.94
CA ALA A 18 9.84 -10.53 -21.03
C ALA A 18 9.93 -9.28 -20.15
N ALA A 19 10.44 -9.39 -18.92
CA ALA A 19 10.66 -8.25 -18.04
C ALA A 19 11.69 -7.26 -18.62
N SER A 20 12.79 -7.75 -19.22
CA SER A 20 13.78 -6.89 -19.86
C SER A 20 13.22 -6.13 -21.07
N VAL A 21 12.36 -6.79 -21.87
CA VAL A 21 11.66 -6.16 -23.00
C VAL A 21 10.73 -5.06 -22.48
N LEU A 22 9.93 -5.34 -21.46
CA LEU A 22 9.06 -4.34 -20.83
C LEU A 22 9.86 -3.15 -20.30
N PHE A 23 11.01 -3.40 -19.68
CA PHE A 23 11.90 -2.34 -19.21
C PHE A 23 12.39 -1.45 -20.36
N VAL A 24 12.85 -2.04 -21.47
CA VAL A 24 13.28 -1.27 -22.64
C VAL A 24 12.14 -0.44 -23.23
N VAL A 25 10.92 -0.98 -23.27
CA VAL A 25 9.72 -0.24 -23.69
C VAL A 25 9.48 0.96 -22.78
N LEU A 26 9.54 0.79 -21.45
CA LEU A 26 9.37 1.90 -20.50
C LEU A 26 10.46 2.96 -20.66
N VAL A 27 11.72 2.56 -20.83
CA VAL A 27 12.84 3.47 -21.11
C VAL A 27 12.57 4.27 -22.38
N ALA A 28 12.14 3.61 -23.46
CA ALA A 28 11.80 4.29 -24.71
C ALA A 28 10.66 5.29 -24.51
N VAL A 29 9.59 4.92 -23.79
CA VAL A 29 8.48 5.82 -23.47
C VAL A 29 8.97 7.03 -22.68
N PHE A 30 9.76 6.84 -21.62
CA PHE A 30 10.23 7.96 -20.80
C PHE A 30 11.18 8.91 -21.55
N LEU A 31 12.03 8.38 -22.44
CA LEU A 31 12.96 9.21 -23.22
C LEU A 31 12.27 9.95 -24.38
N THR A 32 11.21 9.37 -24.94
CA THR A 32 10.47 9.95 -26.07
C THR A 32 9.28 10.81 -25.65
N SER A 33 8.79 10.64 -24.42
CA SER A 33 7.69 11.43 -23.87
C SER A 33 8.16 12.83 -23.52
N SER A 34 7.59 13.84 -24.18
CA SER A 34 7.68 15.23 -23.72
C SER A 34 6.44 15.58 -22.93
N PHE A 35 6.62 16.10 -21.72
CA PHE A 35 5.57 16.82 -21.02
C PHE A 35 5.59 18.29 -21.48
N GLY A 36 4.42 18.89 -21.67
CA GLY A 36 4.32 20.33 -21.91
C GLY A 36 4.74 21.14 -20.67
N GLU A 37 4.61 22.47 -20.76
CA GLU A 37 4.74 23.35 -19.59
C GLU A 37 3.85 22.81 -18.46
N PRO A 38 4.35 22.63 -17.23
CA PRO A 38 3.54 22.15 -16.12
C PRO A 38 2.42 23.16 -15.83
N ALA A 39 1.22 22.85 -16.31
CA ALA A 39 0.02 23.62 -16.03
C ALA A 39 -0.48 23.21 -14.65
N GLY A 40 -0.11 23.98 -13.63
CA GLY A 40 -0.73 23.92 -12.32
C GLY A 40 -2.15 24.47 -12.34
N PHE A 41 -2.88 24.31 -11.24
CA PHE A 41 -4.12 25.05 -11.03
C PHE A 41 -3.82 26.52 -10.72
N ALA A 42 -4.81 27.40 -10.95
CA ALA A 42 -4.71 28.80 -10.56
C ALA A 42 -4.42 28.94 -9.05
N GLU A 43 -3.80 30.05 -8.63
CA GLU A 43 -3.37 30.25 -7.24
C GLU A 43 -4.54 30.14 -6.23
N ASP A 44 -5.74 30.55 -6.67
CA ASP A 44 -6.96 30.51 -5.87
C ASP A 44 -7.72 29.16 -5.95
N ALA A 45 -7.24 28.21 -6.74
CA ALA A 45 -7.88 26.92 -6.93
C ALA A 45 -7.33 25.87 -5.97
N SER A 46 -8.13 25.51 -4.97
CA SER A 46 -7.81 24.46 -4.01
C SER A 46 -8.56 23.16 -4.32
N LEU A 47 -7.83 22.11 -4.70
CA LEU A 47 -8.38 20.76 -4.87
C LEU A 47 -8.98 20.22 -3.57
N VAL A 48 -8.33 20.48 -2.44
CA VAL A 48 -8.80 20.01 -1.12
C VAL A 48 -10.14 20.66 -0.77
N ALA A 49 -10.26 21.98 -0.98
CA ALA A 49 -11.52 22.67 -0.76
C ALA A 49 -12.60 22.20 -1.74
N GLY A 50 -12.25 22.03 -3.03
CA GLY A 50 -13.15 21.52 -4.06
C GLY A 50 -13.72 20.14 -3.71
N ILE A 51 -12.87 19.19 -3.31
CA ILE A 51 -13.31 17.85 -2.84
C ILE A 51 -14.24 17.99 -1.64
N GLY A 52 -13.90 18.84 -0.66
CA GLY A 52 -14.75 19.11 0.50
C GLY A 52 -16.12 19.67 0.11
N TYR A 53 -16.18 20.59 -0.86
CA TYR A 53 -17.44 21.11 -1.39
C TYR A 53 -18.25 20.03 -2.10
N ALA A 54 -17.61 19.19 -2.92
CA ALA A 54 -18.29 18.11 -3.64
C ALA A 54 -18.90 17.07 -2.68
N LEU A 55 -18.22 16.75 -1.58
CA LEU A 55 -18.76 15.88 -0.52
C LEU A 55 -20.02 16.44 0.15
N MET A 56 -20.18 17.77 0.17
CA MET A 56 -21.32 18.47 0.77
C MET A 56 -22.36 18.90 -0.27
N ASP A 57 -22.27 18.40 -1.51
CA ASP A 57 -23.13 18.79 -2.64
C ASP A 57 -23.05 20.31 -3.00
N LEU A 58 -21.90 20.92 -2.74
CA LEU A 58 -21.60 22.33 -3.00
C LEU A 58 -20.64 22.53 -4.19
N GLN A 59 -20.64 21.63 -5.17
CA GLN A 59 -19.67 21.64 -6.29
C GLN A 59 -19.57 22.96 -7.06
N SER A 60 -20.64 23.77 -7.08
CA SER A 60 -20.65 25.10 -7.70
C SER A 60 -19.77 26.14 -6.99
N ALA A 61 -19.37 25.89 -5.75
CA ALA A 61 -18.41 26.70 -5.00
C ALA A 61 -16.95 26.36 -5.33
N SER A 62 -16.69 25.29 -6.09
CA SER A 62 -15.35 24.91 -6.51
C SER A 62 -14.90 25.71 -7.72
N ALA A 63 -13.66 26.19 -7.70
CA ALA A 63 -13.04 26.87 -8.85
C ALA A 63 -12.63 25.91 -9.98
N VAL A 64 -12.62 24.59 -9.71
CA VAL A 64 -12.13 23.54 -10.60
C VAL A 64 -13.04 22.31 -10.51
N ALA A 65 -13.21 21.59 -11.62
CA ALA A 65 -13.86 20.28 -11.65
C ALA A 65 -13.06 19.24 -10.86
N VAL A 66 -13.69 18.62 -9.85
CA VAL A 66 -13.04 17.73 -8.87
C VAL A 66 -13.65 16.33 -8.82
N GLU A 67 -14.58 16.00 -9.70
CA GLU A 67 -15.34 14.75 -9.69
C GLU A 67 -14.42 13.53 -9.82
N GLY A 68 -13.42 13.60 -10.72
CA GLY A 68 -12.42 12.54 -10.88
C GLY A 68 -11.52 12.38 -9.64
N PHE A 69 -11.18 13.49 -8.99
CA PHE A 69 -10.41 13.47 -7.73
C PHE A 69 -11.24 12.90 -6.59
N LEU A 70 -12.52 13.27 -6.48
CA LEU A 70 -13.45 12.72 -5.50
C LEU A 70 -13.60 11.21 -5.67
N MET A 71 -13.85 10.73 -6.89
CA MET A 71 -13.93 9.30 -7.18
C MET A 71 -12.65 8.57 -6.77
N THR A 72 -11.49 9.13 -7.11
CA THR A 72 -10.18 8.53 -6.76
C THR A 72 -9.96 8.51 -5.25
N PHE A 73 -10.32 9.60 -4.56
CA PHE A 73 -10.22 9.73 -3.11
C PHE A 73 -11.08 8.67 -2.39
N GLU A 74 -12.33 8.49 -2.82
CA GLU A 74 -13.24 7.49 -2.24
C GLU A 74 -12.79 6.06 -2.51
N ILE A 75 -12.29 5.76 -3.72
CA ILE A 75 -11.70 4.44 -4.03
C ILE A 75 -10.49 4.18 -3.13
N ALA A 76 -9.60 5.16 -2.98
CA ALA A 76 -8.44 5.03 -2.09
C ALA A 76 -8.86 4.81 -0.63
N GLY A 77 -9.86 5.55 -0.15
CA GLY A 77 -10.45 5.38 1.18
C GLY A 77 -10.99 3.97 1.40
N LEU A 78 -11.79 3.46 0.45
CA LEU A 78 -12.31 2.09 0.47
C LEU A 78 -11.18 1.05 0.54
N VAL A 79 -10.16 1.20 -0.31
CA VAL A 79 -9.00 0.29 -0.32
C VAL A 79 -8.28 0.32 1.02
N LEU A 80 -8.07 1.49 1.61
CA LEU A 80 -7.43 1.62 2.93
C LEU A 80 -8.25 0.96 4.05
N VAL A 81 -9.57 1.09 4.02
CA VAL A 81 -10.46 0.41 4.98
C VAL A 81 -10.32 -1.11 4.84
N VAL A 82 -10.42 -1.63 3.61
CA VAL A 82 -10.29 -3.08 3.34
C VAL A 82 -8.90 -3.59 3.74
N ALA A 83 -7.84 -2.84 3.42
CA ALA A 83 -6.47 -3.21 3.80
C ALA A 83 -6.30 -3.25 5.32
N THR A 84 -6.89 -2.32 6.04
CA THR A 84 -6.85 -2.29 7.52
C THR A 84 -7.57 -3.50 8.10
N VAL A 85 -8.78 -3.80 7.61
CA VAL A 85 -9.53 -4.99 8.04
C VAL A 85 -8.74 -6.27 7.74
N ALA A 86 -8.20 -6.40 6.53
CA ALA A 86 -7.39 -7.55 6.14
C ALA A 86 -6.14 -7.71 7.00
N ALA A 87 -5.44 -6.60 7.31
CA ALA A 87 -4.26 -6.62 8.17
C ALA A 87 -4.62 -7.08 9.59
N VAL A 88 -5.72 -6.59 10.16
CA VAL A 88 -6.22 -7.03 11.47
C VAL A 88 -6.60 -8.51 11.44
N THR A 89 -7.36 -8.96 10.43
CA THR A 89 -7.75 -10.37 10.28
C THR A 89 -6.56 -11.29 10.10
N LEU A 90 -5.51 -10.88 9.37
CA LEU A 90 -4.27 -11.66 9.22
C LEU A 90 -3.44 -11.68 10.50
N ALA A 91 -3.45 -10.59 11.27
CA ALA A 91 -2.71 -10.47 12.52
C ALA A 91 -3.35 -11.29 13.65
N SER A 92 -4.68 -11.37 13.67
CA SER A 92 -5.42 -12.20 14.62
C SER A 92 -5.12 -13.69 14.36
N ARG A 93 -4.57 -14.37 15.38
CA ARG A 93 -4.42 -15.82 15.37
C ARG A 93 -5.46 -16.44 16.28
N GLU A 94 -6.07 -17.51 15.81
CA GLU A 94 -6.96 -18.33 16.63
C GLU A 94 -6.12 -19.42 17.31
N THR A 95 -6.10 -19.42 18.64
CA THR A 95 -5.47 -20.48 19.45
C THR A 95 -6.55 -21.08 20.34
N GLU A 96 -6.76 -22.39 20.24
CA GLU A 96 -7.74 -23.15 21.02
C GLU A 96 -9.16 -22.55 21.05
N GLY A 97 -9.66 -22.07 19.89
CA GLY A 97 -11.02 -21.53 19.76
C GLY A 97 -11.23 -20.14 20.39
N SER A 98 -10.14 -19.45 20.73
CA SER A 98 -10.14 -18.06 21.20
C SER A 98 -9.31 -17.18 20.24
N TYR A 99 -9.84 -16.01 19.90
CA TYR A 99 -9.12 -15.00 19.13
C TYR A 99 -8.08 -14.34 20.05
N VAL A 100 -6.80 -14.67 19.87
CA VAL A 100 -5.70 -14.08 20.64
C VAL A 100 -5.03 -13.01 19.79
N THR A 101 -5.09 -11.76 20.25
CA THR A 101 -4.25 -10.69 19.70
C THR A 101 -2.82 -10.93 20.16
N ALA A 102 -1.87 -10.98 19.23
CA ALA A 102 -0.45 -11.05 19.52
C ALA A 102 0.07 -9.70 20.07
N LEU A 103 -0.39 -9.31 21.26
CA LEU A 103 0.37 -8.40 22.09
C LEU A 103 1.64 -9.15 22.46
N THR A 104 2.79 -8.71 21.98
CA THR A 104 4.08 -9.23 22.42
C THR A 104 4.14 -9.05 23.94
N ASP A 105 4.20 -10.15 24.71
CA ASP A 105 4.17 -10.15 26.19
C ASP A 105 5.46 -9.58 26.83
N GLY A 106 6.32 -8.91 26.05
CA GLY A 106 7.45 -8.18 26.60
C GLY A 106 8.37 -9.00 27.51
N GLY A 107 8.60 -10.28 27.20
CA GLY A 107 9.67 -11.11 27.77
C GLY A 107 9.89 -10.95 29.27
N SER A 108 8.99 -11.48 30.09
CA SER A 108 9.29 -11.70 31.51
C SER A 108 10.30 -12.85 31.61
N GLY A 109 11.58 -12.52 31.82
CA GLY A 109 12.61 -13.51 32.12
C GLY A 109 12.33 -14.14 33.47
N GLU A 110 11.76 -15.34 33.48
CA GLU A 110 11.77 -16.19 34.66
C GLU A 110 13.22 -16.62 34.93
N SER A 111 13.89 -15.90 35.83
CA SER A 111 15.08 -16.40 36.50
C SER A 111 14.64 -17.51 37.45
N SER A 112 14.78 -18.75 36.99
CA SER A 112 14.80 -19.91 37.86
C SER A 112 16.04 -19.82 38.75
N GLU A 113 15.87 -19.35 39.98
CA GLU A 113 16.81 -19.65 41.05
C GLU A 113 16.43 -21.03 41.61
N GLU A 114 17.01 -22.06 40.99
CA GLU A 114 17.36 -23.29 41.70
C GLU A 114 18.34 -22.91 42.82
N VAL A 115 17.87 -23.02 44.06
CA VAL A 115 18.77 -23.19 45.21
C VAL A 115 18.42 -24.54 45.82
N GLU A 116 19.21 -25.53 45.43
CA GLU A 116 19.36 -26.83 46.05
C GLU A 116 20.43 -26.76 47.15
N ASP A 117 20.25 -27.61 48.18
CA ASP A 117 20.96 -27.82 49.46
C ASP A 117 20.67 -26.89 50.66
#